data_AF-Q648H1-F1
#
_entry.id   AF-Q648H1-F1
#
_cell.length_a   1.000
_cell.length_b   1.000
_cell.length_c   1.000
_cell.angle_alpha   90.00
_cell.angle_beta   90.00
_cell.angle_gamma   90.00
#
_symmetry.space_group_name_H-M   'P 1'
#
loop_
_entity.id
_entity.type
_entity.pdbx_description
1 polymer ?
#
loop_
_entity_poly.entity_id
_entity_poly.type
_entity_poly.pdbx_seq_one_letter_code
_entity_poly.pdbx_strand_id
1 'polypeptide(L)'
;MPGSGLAALPLQYATGIVTYYQFILEETIQSGLMGCYIGNKYGHISLMDKVIERLNSTTIPALHEYNRGWGYFAYYNKQAFDCFWKAAKVAVWAYKECR
;
A
#
# COMPACT_ATOMS: atom_id res chain seq x y z
N MET A 1 -5.18 23.53 39.17
CA MET A 1 -5.51 23.40 37.73
C MET A 1 -4.65 22.27 37.17
N PRO A 2 -5.19 21.07 36.92
CA PRO A 2 -4.46 20.02 36.25
C PRO A 2 -4.58 20.18 34.73
N GLY A 3 -3.42 20.09 34.08
CA GLY A 3 -3.20 20.41 32.67
C GLY A 3 -3.85 19.42 31.70
N SER A 4 -4.27 20.00 30.58
CA SER A 4 -4.93 19.43 29.42
C SER A 4 -4.06 18.50 28.54
N GLY A 5 -3.12 17.74 29.12
CA GLY A 5 -2.07 17.04 28.36
C GLY A 5 -2.32 15.55 28.04
N LEU A 6 -3.32 14.89 28.62
CA LEU A 6 -3.39 13.41 28.64
C LEU A 6 -4.44 12.78 27.72
N ALA A 7 -5.34 13.56 27.12
CA ALA A 7 -6.41 13.02 26.27
C ALA A 7 -6.01 12.82 24.78
N ALA A 8 -4.88 13.38 24.34
CA ALA A 8 -4.45 13.35 22.93
C ALA A 8 -3.53 12.15 22.57
N LEU A 9 -2.93 11.49 23.56
CA LEU A 9 -1.97 10.39 23.33
C LEU A 9 -2.56 9.15 22.62
N PRO A 10 -3.75 8.64 22.98
CA PRO A 10 -4.25 7.38 22.40
C PRO A 10 -4.55 7.48 20.90
N LEU A 11 -5.09 8.62 20.47
CA LEU A 11 -5.43 8.85 19.06
C LEU A 11 -4.18 9.01 18.20
N GLN A 12 -3.15 9.71 18.69
CA GLN A 12 -1.87 9.86 17.99
C GLN A 12 -1.17 8.51 17.77
N TYR A 13 -1.17 7.63 18.77
CA TYR A 13 -0.64 6.27 18.62
C TYR A 13 -1.43 5.45 17.61
N ALA A 14 -2.77 5.53 17.63
CA ALA A 14 -3.62 4.86 16.66
C ALA A 14 -3.35 5.35 15.23
N THR A 15 -3.25 6.68 15.02
CA THR A 15 -2.87 7.28 13.73
C THR A 15 -1.52 6.77 13.26
N GLY A 16 -0.52 6.71 14.16
CA GLY A 16 0.82 6.21 13.86
C GLY A 16 0.79 4.75 13.40
N ILE A 17 0.18 3.86 14.17
CA ILE A 17 0.09 2.42 13.87
C ILE A 17 -0.59 2.18 12.52
N VAL A 18 -1.73 2.84 12.28
CA VAL A 18 -2.47 2.73 11.03
C VAL A 18 -1.61 3.20 9.86
N THR A 19 -0.96 4.36 9.98
CA THR A 19 -0.12 4.92 8.93
C THR A 19 1.07 4.00 8.62
N TYR A 20 1.74 3.45 9.64
CA TYR A 20 2.87 2.55 9.45
C TYR A 20 2.47 1.27 8.72
N TYR A 21 1.33 0.68 9.07
CA TYR A 21 0.87 -0.51 8.37
C TYR A 21 0.56 -0.23 6.89
N GLN A 22 -0.09 0.90 6.59
CA GLN A 22 -0.35 1.32 5.22
C GLN A 22 0.94 1.57 4.43
N PHE A 23 1.94 2.19 5.08
CA PHE A 23 3.26 2.43 4.50
C PHE A 23 4.00 1.12 4.17
N ILE A 24 3.94 0.12 5.05
CA ILE A 24 4.52 -1.22 4.78
C ILE A 24 3.90 -1.86 3.54
N LEU A 25 2.57 -1.75 3.39
CA LEU A 25 1.89 -2.28 2.21
C LEU A 25 2.24 -1.49 0.93
N GLU A 26 2.34 -0.17 1.02
CA GLU A 26 2.79 0.69 -0.07
C GLU A 26 4.20 0.30 -0.54
N GLU A 27 5.17 0.22 0.37
CA GLU A 27 6.55 -0.17 0.07
C GLU A 27 6.64 -1.57 -0.54
N THR A 28 5.81 -2.51 -0.05
CA THR A 28 5.70 -3.85 -0.62
C THR A 28 5.21 -3.80 -2.07
N ILE A 29 4.24 -2.93 -2.37
CA ILE A 29 3.70 -2.74 -3.73
C ILE A 29 4.76 -2.12 -4.64
N GLN A 30 5.40 -1.03 -4.22
CA GLN A 30 6.43 -0.34 -5.01
C GLN A 30 7.62 -1.27 -5.29
N SER A 31 8.07 -2.03 -4.29
CA SER A 31 9.13 -3.03 -4.43
C SER A 31 8.73 -4.16 -5.39
N GLY A 32 7.49 -4.63 -5.32
CA GLY A 32 6.96 -5.62 -6.25
C GLY A 32 6.93 -5.10 -7.69
N LEU A 33 6.49 -3.86 -7.91
CA LEU A 33 6.50 -3.24 -9.24
C LEU A 33 7.93 -3.09 -9.80
N MET A 34 8.91 -2.75 -8.96
CA MET A 34 10.32 -2.78 -9.34
C MET A 34 10.78 -4.20 -9.73
N GLY A 35 10.32 -5.22 -8.99
CA GLY A 35 10.53 -6.63 -9.33
C GLY A 35 9.96 -6.99 -10.71
N CYS A 36 8.77 -6.49 -11.06
CA CYS A 36 8.19 -6.67 -12.39
C CYS A 36 9.04 -6.01 -13.48
N TYR A 37 9.54 -4.79 -13.26
CA TYR A 37 10.46 -4.12 -14.19
C TYR A 37 11.72 -4.95 -14.45
N ILE A 38 12.38 -5.41 -13.38
CA ILE A 38 13.58 -6.25 -13.47
C ILE A 38 13.25 -7.55 -14.21
N GLY A 39 12.14 -8.21 -13.84
CA GLY A 39 11.69 -9.44 -14.47
C GLY A 39 11.48 -9.29 -15.98
N ASN A 40 10.81 -8.22 -16.41
CA ASN A 40 10.62 -7.91 -17.82
C ASN A 40 11.98 -7.65 -18.52
N LYS A 41 12.79 -6.75 -17.95
CA LYS A 41 14.09 -6.34 -18.51
C LYS A 41 15.05 -7.51 -18.78
N TYR A 42 15.04 -8.53 -17.92
CA TYR A 42 15.93 -9.68 -18.02
C TYR A 42 15.24 -10.95 -18.53
N GLY A 43 14.01 -10.87 -19.05
CA GLY A 43 13.29 -12.00 -19.63
C GLY A 43 12.81 -13.05 -18.62
N HIS A 44 12.74 -12.71 -17.34
CA HIS A 44 12.22 -13.58 -16.27
C HIS A 44 10.70 -13.46 -16.11
N ILE A 45 9.96 -13.70 -17.19
CA ILE A 45 8.50 -13.48 -17.25
C ILE A 45 7.74 -14.33 -16.21
N SER A 46 8.16 -15.57 -15.95
CA SER A 46 7.51 -16.43 -14.97
C SER A 46 7.65 -15.93 -13.53
N LEU A 47 8.74 -15.24 -13.18
CA LEU A 47 8.90 -14.59 -11.88
C LEU A 47 8.06 -13.33 -11.79
N MET A 48 8.04 -12.54 -12.86
CA MET A 48 7.19 -11.36 -12.99
C MET A 48 5.70 -11.71 -12.82
N ASP A 49 5.21 -12.79 -13.45
CA ASP A 49 3.83 -13.25 -13.31
C ASP A 49 3.48 -13.59 -11.85
N LYS A 50 4.39 -14.25 -11.11
CA LYS A 50 4.19 -14.54 -9.68
C LYS A 50 4.10 -13.27 -8.83
N VAL A 51 4.92 -12.27 -9.12
CA VAL A 51 4.87 -10.98 -8.43
C VAL A 51 3.57 -10.25 -8.73
N ILE A 52 3.18 -10.19 -10.01
CA ILE A 52 1.90 -9.62 -10.46
C ILE A 52 0.73 -10.30 -9.76
N GLU A 53 0.71 -11.62 -9.71
CA GLU A 53 -0.32 -12.41 -9.03
C GLU A 53 -0.40 -12.02 -7.55
N ARG A 54 0.73 -11.97 -6.85
CA ARG A 54 0.79 -11.61 -5.43
C ARG A 54 0.30 -10.20 -5.15
N LEU A 55 0.72 -9.23 -5.96
CA LEU A 55 0.29 -7.83 -5.85
C LEU A 55 -1.21 -7.69 -6.06
N ASN A 56 -1.74 -8.33 -7.11
CA ASN A 56 -3.13 -8.17 -7.53
C ASN A 56 -4.12 -8.91 -6.63
N SER A 57 -3.75 -10.09 -6.12
CA SER A 57 -4.62 -10.94 -5.30
C SER A 57 -4.56 -10.63 -3.81
N THR A 58 -3.42 -10.13 -3.32
CA THR A 58 -3.16 -10.02 -1.87
C THR A 58 -2.84 -8.60 -1.44
N THR A 59 -1.73 -8.03 -1.92
CA THR A 59 -1.17 -6.81 -1.31
C THR A 59 -1.99 -5.55 -1.60
N ILE A 60 -2.39 -5.33 -2.86
CA ILE A 60 -3.22 -4.17 -3.23
C ILE A 60 -4.62 -4.25 -2.58
N PRO A 61 -5.32 -5.41 -2.62
CA PRO A 61 -6.57 -5.57 -1.88
C PRO A 61 -6.42 -5.30 -0.39
N ALA A 62 -5.38 -5.81 0.27
CA ALA A 62 -5.12 -5.58 1.68
C ALA A 62 -4.97 -4.08 2.01
N LEU A 63 -4.25 -3.31 1.18
CA LEU A 63 -4.11 -1.87 1.38
C LEU A 63 -5.46 -1.14 1.25
N HIS A 64 -6.24 -1.50 0.24
CA HIS A 64 -7.56 -0.91 0.02
C HIS A 64 -8.52 -1.22 1.18
N GLU A 65 -8.59 -2.48 1.61
CA GLU A 65 -9.46 -2.90 2.71
C GLU A 65 -9.05 -2.25 4.03
N TYR A 66 -7.74 -2.20 4.31
CA TYR A 66 -7.23 -1.57 5.52
C TYR A 66 -7.48 -0.05 5.51
N ASN A 67 -7.25 0.64 4.39
CA ASN A 67 -7.54 2.07 4.28
C ASN A 67 -9.04 2.37 4.41
N ARG A 68 -9.91 1.51 3.86
CA ARG A 68 -11.35 1.65 3.99
C ARG A 68 -11.82 1.44 5.43
N GLY A 69 -11.24 0.46 6.13
CA GLY A 69 -11.63 0.12 7.51
C GLY A 69 -11.05 1.04 8.57
N TRP A 70 -9.77 1.42 8.43
CA TRP A 70 -9.00 2.09 9.49
C TRP A 70 -8.46 3.46 9.09
N GLY A 71 -8.54 3.83 7.80
CA GLY A 71 -7.95 5.08 7.30
C GLY A 71 -8.55 6.35 7.90
N TYR A 72 -9.71 6.29 8.56
CA TYR A 72 -10.27 7.42 9.29
C TYR A 72 -9.41 7.85 10.48
N PHE A 73 -8.65 6.93 11.10
CA PHE A 73 -7.66 7.26 12.14
C PHE A 73 -6.44 7.99 11.56
N ALA A 74 -6.15 7.80 10.27
CA ALA A 74 -5.08 8.46 9.53
C ALA A 74 -5.67 9.38 8.45
N TYR A 75 -6.66 10.20 8.80
CA TYR A 75 -7.45 11.01 7.87
C TYR A 75 -6.60 11.77 6.84
N TYR A 76 -5.50 12.40 7.29
CA TYR A 76 -4.58 13.16 6.42
C TYR A 76 -3.95 12.31 5.32
N ASN A 77 -3.73 11.01 5.56
CA ASN A 77 -3.10 10.09 4.62
C ASN A 77 -4.11 9.19 3.90
N LYS A 78 -5.36 9.12 4.38
CA LYS A 78 -6.42 8.28 3.79
C LYS A 78 -6.58 8.52 2.29
N GLN A 79 -6.64 9.79 1.89
CA GLN A 79 -6.81 10.16 0.49
C GLN A 79 -5.59 9.77 -0.36
N ALA A 80 -4.37 9.93 0.18
CA ALA A 80 -3.15 9.51 -0.49
C ALA A 80 -3.16 8.00 -0.77
N PHE A 81 -3.50 7.18 0.23
CA PHE A 81 -3.61 5.73 0.05
C PHE A 81 -4.77 5.33 -0.87
N ASP A 82 -5.88 6.07 -0.86
CA ASP A 82 -7.00 5.85 -1.80
C ASP A 82 -6.62 6.10 -3.27
N CYS A 83 -5.74 7.07 -3.52
CA CYS A 83 -5.17 7.31 -4.83
C CYS A 83 -4.11 6.24 -5.17
N PHE A 84 -3.25 5.91 -4.20
CA PHE A 84 -2.13 5.01 -4.38
C PHE A 84 -2.58 3.61 -4.82
N TRP A 85 -3.55 2.98 -4.13
CA TRP A 85 -3.96 1.62 -4.50
C TRP A 85 -4.57 1.56 -5.91
N LYS A 86 -5.24 2.63 -6.36
CA LYS A 86 -5.79 2.72 -7.72
C LYS A 86 -4.66 2.82 -8.74
N ALA A 87 -3.68 3.69 -8.50
CA ALA A 87 -2.50 3.83 -9.34
C ALA A 87 -1.72 2.50 -9.41
N ALA A 88 -1.58 1.79 -8.29
CA ALA A 88 -0.95 0.48 -8.23
C ALA A 88 -1.65 -0.55 -9.12
N LYS A 89 -2.99 -0.57 -9.18
CA LYS A 89 -3.72 -1.44 -10.11
C LYS A 89 -3.41 -1.14 -11.57
N VAL A 90 -3.34 0.14 -11.93
CA VAL A 90 -2.98 0.57 -13.29
C VAL A 90 -1.54 0.13 -13.63
N ALA A 91 -0.60 0.32 -12.69
CA ALA A 91 0.78 -0.12 -12.87
C ALA A 91 0.89 -1.64 -13.07
N VAL A 92 0.19 -2.43 -12.25
CA VAL A 92 0.12 -3.89 -12.40
C VAL A 92 -0.48 -4.28 -13.76
N TRP A 93 -1.54 -3.59 -14.20
CA TRP A 93 -2.13 -3.83 -15.52
C TRP A 93 -1.13 -3.55 -16.64
N ALA A 94 -0.41 -2.43 -16.61
CA ALA A 94 0.59 -2.11 -17.63
C ALA A 94 1.67 -3.20 -17.74
N TYR A 95 2.14 -3.75 -16.62
CA TYR A 95 3.07 -4.87 -16.65
C TYR A 95 2.48 -6.15 -17.26
N LYS A 96 1.18 -6.42 -17.09
CA LYS A 96 0.53 -7.57 -17.75
C LYS A 96 0.45 -7.44 -19.27
N GLU A 97 0.40 -6.22 -19.79
CA GLU A 97 0.38 -5.95 -21.24
C GLU A 97 1.78 -5.98 -21.86
N CYS A 98 2.82 -5.63 -21.08
CA CYS A 98 4.20 -5.57 -21.53
C CYS A 98 4.99 -6.88 -21.40
N ARG A 99 4.32 -8.00 -21.13
CA ARG A 99 4.95 -9.31 -20.94
C ARG A 99 4.98 -10.13 -22.23
#